data_AF-A0A815M4W9-F1
#
_entry.id   AF-A0A815M4W9-F1
#
_cell.length_a   1.000
_cell.length_b   1.000
_cell.length_c   1.000
_cell.angle_alpha   90.00
_cell.angle_beta   90.00
_cell.angle_gamma   90.00
#
_symmetry.space_group_name_H-M   'P 1'
#
loop_
_entity.id
_entity.type
_entity.pdbx_description
1 polymer ?
#
loop_
_entity_poly.entity_id
_entity_poly.type
_entity_poly.pdbx_seq_one_letter_code
_entity_poly.pdbx_strand_id
1 'polypeptide(L)'
;MLKHLESEVRLSDTAYDLRMLTGREPLTNQQHNSIWMGASQDWPVLNLWFKIEPESALVQSQKGLNLVRQVLNDQWNTYGIYAADGYGVGGRPWITSHYGFHIVFWHLPFALSGQYVDLSNGTLTFSPALSVPYTLPVLIPNLFGSLSVIASSNDNRLFTLSLSIGNLSLNTLAVYNVVYPGSVHLTAGQSVQWAG
;
A
#
# COMPACT_ATOMS: atom_id res chain seq x y z
N MET A 1 2.46 -1.99 19.68
CA MET A 1 2.05 -1.32 18.43
C MET A 1 0.67 -1.75 17.96
N LEU A 2 0.37 -3.05 17.78
CA LEU A 2 -0.98 -3.50 17.36
C LEU A 2 -2.13 -2.96 18.23
N LYS A 3 -2.02 -3.06 19.57
CA LYS A 3 -2.99 -2.46 20.50
C LYS A 3 -3.18 -0.95 20.34
N HIS A 4 -2.16 -0.24 19.86
CA HIS A 4 -2.26 1.18 19.57
C HIS A 4 -3.06 1.40 18.28
N LEU A 5 -2.78 0.65 17.21
CA LEU A 5 -3.56 0.68 15.97
C LEU A 5 -5.04 0.33 16.19
N GLU A 6 -5.33 -0.64 17.06
CA GLU A 6 -6.70 -0.97 17.48
C GLU A 6 -7.36 0.19 18.23
N SER A 7 -6.61 0.86 19.12
CA SER A 7 -7.08 2.03 19.84
C SER A 7 -7.36 3.21 18.92
N GLU A 8 -6.51 3.44 17.91
CA GLU A 8 -6.73 4.49 16.91
C GLU A 8 -8.04 4.25 16.18
N VAL A 9 -8.31 3.05 15.66
CA VAL A 9 -9.60 2.75 15.02
C VAL A 9 -10.75 2.94 16.00
N ARG A 10 -10.67 2.35 17.21
CA ARG A 10 -11.75 2.46 18.20
C ARG A 10 -12.12 3.92 18.52
N LEU A 11 -11.14 4.81 18.57
CA LEU A 11 -11.33 6.21 18.93
C LEU A 11 -11.55 7.13 17.72
N SER A 12 -11.19 6.70 16.52
CA SER A 12 -11.09 7.59 15.36
C SER A 12 -11.88 7.13 14.14
N ASP A 13 -12.53 5.97 14.19
CA ASP A 13 -13.32 5.48 13.06
C ASP A 13 -14.56 6.35 12.82
N THR A 14 -14.80 6.73 11.56
CA THR A 14 -16.03 7.40 11.11
C THR A 14 -16.61 6.68 9.89
N ALA A 15 -17.76 7.15 9.39
CA ALA A 15 -18.32 6.64 8.14
C ALA A 15 -17.48 7.01 6.89
N TYR A 16 -16.60 8.01 7.01
CA TYR A 16 -15.87 8.60 5.88
C TYR A 16 -14.40 8.19 5.87
N ASP A 17 -13.73 8.28 7.02
CA ASP A 17 -12.36 7.81 7.23
C ASP A 17 -11.90 7.94 8.71
N LEU A 18 -10.62 7.71 9.01
CA LEU A 18 -10.06 7.96 10.34
C LEU A 18 -9.94 9.47 10.62
N ARG A 19 -10.56 9.94 11.71
CA ARG A 19 -10.32 11.29 12.25
C ARG A 19 -8.95 11.35 12.94
N MET A 20 -8.28 12.48 12.89
CA MET A 20 -7.00 12.68 13.57
C MET A 20 -7.09 13.79 14.61
N LEU A 21 -6.15 13.79 15.57
CA LEU A 21 -6.11 14.71 16.72
C LEU A 21 -7.25 14.53 17.74
N THR A 22 -7.67 13.29 17.96
CA THR A 22 -8.68 12.89 18.98
C THR A 22 -8.21 13.06 20.44
N GLY A 23 -7.00 13.60 20.67
CA GLY A 23 -6.34 13.70 21.97
C GLY A 23 -6.97 14.66 22.99
N ARG A 24 -8.20 15.12 22.79
CA ARG A 24 -8.99 15.84 23.80
C ARG A 24 -10.30 15.10 23.99
N GLU A 25 -10.25 14.06 24.82
CA GLU A 25 -11.46 13.42 25.34
C GLU A 25 -11.86 14.08 26.67
N PRO A 26 -13.16 14.39 26.88
CA PRO A 26 -14.25 14.27 25.92
C PRO A 26 -14.10 15.28 24.78
N LEU A 27 -14.58 14.97 23.57
CA LEU A 27 -14.58 15.88 22.41
C LEU A 27 -15.07 17.29 22.79
N THR A 28 -14.14 18.19 23.08
CA THR A 28 -14.50 19.50 23.66
C THR A 28 -14.97 20.51 22.59
N ASN A 29 -14.78 20.23 21.30
CA ASN A 29 -15.38 21.00 20.22
C ASN A 29 -15.71 20.12 18.99
N GLN A 30 -16.68 20.55 18.19
CA GLN A 30 -17.11 19.92 16.94
C GLN A 30 -16.20 20.24 15.73
N GLN A 31 -15.07 20.91 15.95
CA GLN A 31 -14.18 21.48 14.93
C GLN A 31 -12.77 20.84 14.92
N HIS A 32 -12.47 19.90 15.84
CA HIS A 32 -11.21 19.14 15.92
C HIS A 32 -11.44 17.65 15.61
N ASN A 33 -12.24 17.42 14.58
CA ASN A 33 -12.73 16.12 14.14
C ASN A 33 -12.40 15.87 12.67
N SER A 34 -11.56 16.71 12.05
CA SER A 34 -11.20 16.55 10.64
C SER A 34 -10.56 15.18 10.35
N ILE A 35 -10.87 14.67 9.16
CA ILE A 35 -10.27 13.46 8.61
C ILE A 35 -8.99 13.83 7.87
N TRP A 36 -7.91 13.14 8.20
CA TRP A 36 -6.62 13.30 7.52
C TRP A 36 -6.38 12.05 6.69
N MET A 37 -6.46 12.16 5.37
CA MET A 37 -6.45 11.01 4.47
C MET A 37 -5.20 10.14 4.61
N GLY A 38 -4.07 10.74 5.04
CA GLY A 38 -2.82 10.02 5.28
C GLY A 38 -2.92 8.97 6.39
N ALA A 39 -3.69 9.25 7.46
CA ALA A 39 -3.79 8.35 8.61
C ALA A 39 -4.38 6.99 8.23
N SER A 40 -5.40 7.01 7.38
CA SER A 40 -6.05 5.81 6.86
C SER A 40 -5.22 5.05 5.83
N GLN A 41 -4.08 5.61 5.40
CA GLN A 41 -3.10 4.91 4.58
C GLN A 41 -1.93 4.40 5.43
N ASP A 42 -1.49 5.17 6.42
CA ASP A 42 -0.46 4.74 7.38
C ASP A 42 -0.91 3.52 8.20
N TRP A 43 -2.17 3.53 8.65
CA TRP A 43 -2.75 2.43 9.42
C TRP A 43 -2.66 1.06 8.70
N PRO A 44 -3.12 0.91 7.44
CA PRO A 44 -2.98 -0.33 6.68
C PRO A 44 -1.53 -0.73 6.46
N VAL A 45 -0.67 0.23 6.10
CA VAL A 45 0.76 -0.03 5.85
C VAL A 45 1.38 -0.68 7.09
N LEU A 46 1.15 -0.12 8.28
CA LEU A 46 1.65 -0.67 9.53
C LEU A 46 1.07 -2.06 9.83
N ASN A 47 -0.23 -2.27 9.60
CA ASN A 47 -0.85 -3.58 9.79
C ASN A 47 -0.27 -4.65 8.85
N LEU A 48 -0.03 -4.31 7.58
CA LEU A 48 0.63 -5.19 6.61
C LEU A 48 2.05 -5.56 7.06
N TRP A 49 2.81 -4.61 7.61
CA TRP A 49 4.13 -4.88 8.19
C TRP A 49 4.05 -5.82 9.40
N PHE A 50 2.99 -5.73 10.20
CA PHE A 50 2.70 -6.66 11.30
C PHE A 50 2.07 -7.98 10.85
N LYS A 51 2.04 -8.26 9.54
CA LYS A 51 1.52 -9.51 8.96
C LYS A 51 0.04 -9.74 9.25
N ILE A 52 -0.73 -8.67 9.44
CA ILE A 52 -2.18 -8.73 9.40
C ILE A 52 -2.61 -9.03 7.96
N GLU A 53 -3.64 -9.85 7.84
CA GLU A 53 -4.19 -10.29 6.55
C GLU A 53 -4.59 -9.05 5.70
N PRO A 54 -4.26 -9.00 4.39
CA PRO A 54 -4.45 -7.82 3.57
C PRO A 54 -5.87 -7.28 3.50
N GLU A 55 -6.90 -8.12 3.38
CA GLU A 55 -8.30 -7.69 3.33
C GLU A 55 -8.67 -6.92 4.60
N SER A 56 -8.27 -7.45 5.75
CA SER A 56 -8.45 -6.84 7.07
C SER A 56 -7.62 -5.57 7.24
N ALA A 57 -6.36 -5.58 6.81
CA ALA A 57 -5.45 -4.45 6.93
C ALA A 57 -5.91 -3.27 6.07
N LEU A 58 -6.45 -3.52 4.88
CA LEU A 58 -6.81 -2.49 3.90
C LEU A 58 -8.17 -1.83 4.15
N VAL A 59 -8.94 -2.26 5.15
CA VAL A 59 -10.30 -1.78 5.39
C VAL A 59 -10.39 -0.25 5.53
N GLN A 60 -9.41 0.38 6.20
CA GLN A 60 -9.39 1.83 6.39
C GLN A 60 -9.02 2.58 5.11
N SER A 61 -8.02 2.11 4.35
CA SER A 61 -7.72 2.63 3.01
C SER A 61 -8.94 2.58 2.10
N GLN A 62 -9.64 1.44 2.08
CA GLN A 62 -10.80 1.23 1.23
C GLN A 62 -11.92 2.20 1.55
N LYS A 63 -12.16 2.49 2.83
CA LYS A 63 -13.19 3.44 3.27
C LYS A 63 -12.98 4.83 2.69
N GLY A 64 -11.83 5.44 2.95
CA GLY A 64 -11.48 6.77 2.42
C GLY A 64 -11.44 6.83 0.90
N LEU A 65 -10.87 5.81 0.25
CA LEU A 65 -10.82 5.74 -1.22
C LEU A 65 -12.20 5.57 -1.86
N ASN A 66 -13.08 4.76 -1.26
CA ASN A 66 -14.43 4.55 -1.78
C ASN A 66 -15.30 5.80 -1.62
N LEU A 67 -15.10 6.60 -0.57
CA LEU A 67 -15.73 7.91 -0.47
C LEU A 67 -15.39 8.77 -1.70
N VAL A 68 -14.11 8.88 -2.05
CA VAL A 68 -13.66 9.67 -3.20
C VAL A 68 -14.19 9.10 -4.52
N ARG A 69 -14.06 7.78 -4.71
CA ARG A 69 -14.40 7.10 -5.96
C ARG A 69 -15.90 6.95 -6.20
N GLN A 70 -16.65 6.53 -5.18
CA GLN A 70 -18.03 6.06 -5.34
C GLN A 70 -19.06 7.10 -4.88
N VAL A 71 -18.72 7.95 -3.90
CA VAL A 71 -19.66 8.93 -3.33
C VAL A 71 -19.43 10.31 -3.94
N LEU A 72 -18.19 10.81 -3.88
CA LEU A 72 -17.85 12.13 -4.42
C LEU A 72 -17.65 12.10 -5.93
N ASN A 73 -17.23 10.94 -6.47
CA ASN A 73 -16.94 10.73 -7.89
C ASN A 73 -15.92 11.75 -8.43
N ASP A 74 -14.88 12.07 -7.64
CA ASP A 74 -13.84 13.04 -7.98
C ASP A 74 -12.45 12.47 -7.67
N GLN A 75 -11.97 11.59 -8.55
CA GLN A 75 -10.68 10.92 -8.40
C GLN A 75 -9.49 11.83 -8.76
N TRP A 76 -9.75 12.94 -9.45
CA TRP A 76 -8.73 13.91 -9.83
C TRP A 76 -8.34 14.80 -8.65
N ASN A 77 -9.35 15.25 -7.90
CA ASN A 77 -9.19 16.25 -6.86
C ASN A 77 -9.14 15.59 -5.48
N THR A 78 -8.01 14.98 -5.16
CA THR A 78 -7.77 14.42 -3.82
C THR A 78 -7.42 15.53 -2.84
N TYR A 79 -8.10 15.55 -1.69
CA TYR A 79 -7.86 16.54 -0.64
C TYR A 79 -7.04 15.93 0.50
N GLY A 80 -6.18 16.71 1.13
CA GLY A 80 -5.45 16.27 2.31
C GLY A 80 -6.37 16.11 3.53
N ILE A 81 -7.43 16.92 3.61
CA ILE A 81 -8.32 16.99 4.76
C ILE A 81 -9.79 16.99 4.31
N TYR A 82 -10.57 16.10 4.91
CA TYR A 82 -12.02 16.02 4.76
C TYR A 82 -12.72 16.40 6.06
N ALA A 83 -13.92 16.97 5.93
CA ALA A 83 -14.76 17.25 7.08
C ALA A 83 -15.34 15.94 7.63
N ALA A 84 -15.35 15.76 8.95
CA ALA A 84 -16.12 14.69 9.60
C ALA A 84 -17.46 15.21 10.14
N ASP A 85 -18.15 14.35 10.89
CA ASP A 85 -19.40 14.68 11.57
C ASP A 85 -19.19 15.80 12.60
N GLY A 86 -19.85 16.95 12.38
CA GLY A 86 -19.74 18.14 13.23
C GLY A 86 -19.51 19.44 12.44
N TYR A 87 -19.03 19.35 11.20
CA TYR A 87 -18.89 20.53 10.32
C TYR A 87 -20.14 20.84 9.47
N GLY A 88 -21.19 20.01 9.55
CA GLY A 88 -22.39 20.12 8.70
C GLY A 88 -22.20 19.69 7.23
N VAL A 89 -20.97 19.32 6.86
CA VAL A 89 -20.58 18.88 5.51
C VAL A 89 -19.74 17.60 5.54
N GLY A 90 -20.10 16.65 6.42
CA GLY A 90 -19.37 15.40 6.62
C GLY A 90 -19.04 14.67 5.32
N GLY A 91 -17.82 14.15 5.22
CA GLY A 91 -17.26 13.47 4.05
C GLY A 91 -16.92 14.38 2.88
N ARG A 92 -17.12 15.70 2.99
CA ARG A 92 -16.76 16.63 1.91
C ARG A 92 -15.33 17.13 2.04
N PRO A 93 -14.69 17.48 0.91
CA PRO A 93 -13.46 18.23 0.90
C PRO A 93 -13.50 19.45 1.81
N TRP A 94 -12.46 19.64 2.61
CA TRP A 94 -12.38 20.75 3.55
C TRP A 94 -11.20 21.68 3.23
N ILE A 95 -9.97 21.18 3.34
CA ILE A 95 -8.76 21.99 3.17
C ILE A 95 -7.71 21.19 2.38
N THR A 96 -6.83 21.90 1.66
CA THR A 96 -5.65 21.35 0.94
C THR A 96 -5.99 20.38 -0.20
N SER A 97 -6.61 20.88 -1.28
CA SER A 97 -6.71 20.15 -2.55
C SER A 97 -5.32 19.87 -3.15
N HIS A 98 -5.18 18.73 -3.84
CA HIS A 98 -3.96 18.29 -4.54
C HIS A 98 -2.71 18.23 -3.64
N TYR A 99 -2.90 17.91 -2.37
CA TYR A 99 -1.81 17.88 -1.41
C TYR A 99 -1.15 16.52 -1.32
N GLY A 100 0.17 16.53 -1.09
CA GLY A 100 1.01 15.33 -1.07
C GLY A 100 0.72 14.34 0.06
N PHE A 101 -0.27 14.56 0.94
CA PHE A 101 -0.61 13.57 1.97
C PHE A 101 -1.18 12.26 1.37
N HIS A 102 -1.75 12.32 0.17
CA HIS A 102 -2.04 11.12 -0.63
C HIS A 102 -0.76 10.33 -0.97
N ILE A 103 0.45 10.91 -0.95
CA ILE A 103 1.68 10.19 -1.29
C ILE A 103 1.91 8.98 -0.36
N VAL A 104 1.31 8.96 0.83
CA VAL A 104 1.35 7.78 1.71
C VAL A 104 0.80 6.52 1.03
N PHE A 105 -0.10 6.62 0.04
CA PHE A 105 -0.53 5.48 -0.80
C PHE A 105 0.64 4.76 -1.47
N TRP A 106 1.76 5.45 -1.76
CA TRP A 106 2.94 4.83 -2.35
C TRP A 106 3.61 3.80 -1.45
N HIS A 107 3.38 3.83 -0.13
CA HIS A 107 3.90 2.82 0.78
C HIS A 107 3.14 1.49 0.69
N LEU A 108 1.88 1.48 0.24
CA LEU A 108 1.07 0.26 0.13
C LEU A 108 1.68 -0.77 -0.84
N PRO A 109 2.10 -0.41 -2.07
CA PRO A 109 2.80 -1.35 -2.95
C PRO A 109 4.02 -2.00 -2.30
N PHE A 110 4.81 -1.25 -1.52
CA PHE A 110 5.97 -1.80 -0.81
C PHE A 110 5.56 -2.73 0.33
N ALA A 111 4.56 -2.35 1.12
CA ALA A 111 4.05 -3.19 2.22
C ALA A 111 3.38 -4.49 1.70
N LEU A 112 2.62 -4.40 0.60
CA LEU A 112 1.98 -5.55 -0.04
C LEU A 112 2.99 -6.49 -0.68
N SER A 113 4.03 -5.96 -1.33
CA SER A 113 5.06 -6.76 -2.00
C SER A 113 6.14 -7.30 -1.06
N GLY A 114 6.37 -6.63 0.07
CA GLY A 114 7.56 -6.86 0.89
C GLY A 114 8.84 -6.70 0.07
N GLN A 115 8.85 -5.83 -0.95
CA GLN A 115 10.00 -5.62 -1.81
C GLN A 115 11.16 -5.05 -0.99
N TYR A 116 12.31 -5.70 -1.08
CA TYR A 116 13.58 -5.21 -0.58
C TYR A 116 14.58 -5.15 -1.74
N VAL A 117 15.33 -4.05 -1.81
CA VAL A 117 16.32 -3.82 -2.86
C VAL A 117 17.62 -3.32 -2.25
N ASP A 118 18.71 -3.95 -2.67
CA ASP A 118 20.07 -3.50 -2.43
C ASP A 118 20.82 -3.58 -3.76
N LEU A 119 20.82 -2.46 -4.49
CA LEU A 119 21.47 -2.37 -5.80
C LEU A 119 22.99 -2.48 -5.72
N SER A 120 23.59 -2.15 -4.56
CA SER A 120 25.04 -2.25 -4.39
C SER A 120 25.50 -3.71 -4.39
N ASN A 121 24.68 -4.60 -3.83
CA ASN A 121 24.89 -6.05 -3.83
C ASN A 121 24.14 -6.78 -4.96
N GLY A 122 23.38 -6.06 -5.79
CA GLY A 122 22.56 -6.66 -6.84
C GLY A 122 21.48 -7.60 -6.28
N THR A 123 20.85 -7.23 -5.17
CA THR A 123 19.83 -8.04 -4.49
C THR A 123 18.44 -7.42 -4.66
N LEU A 124 17.48 -8.24 -5.08
CA LEU A 124 16.06 -7.90 -5.12
C LEU A 124 15.25 -9.07 -4.58
N THR A 125 14.52 -8.85 -3.48
CA THR A 125 13.73 -9.91 -2.86
C THR A 125 12.32 -9.44 -2.57
N PHE A 126 11.38 -10.37 -2.55
CA PHE A 126 9.97 -10.11 -2.26
C PHE A 126 9.45 -11.05 -1.18
N SER A 127 8.61 -10.51 -0.31
CA SER A 127 7.84 -11.28 0.68
C SER A 127 6.37 -10.84 0.65
N PRO A 128 5.64 -11.14 -0.44
CA PRO A 128 4.32 -10.55 -0.64
C PRO A 128 3.29 -11.01 0.38
N ALA A 129 2.48 -10.10 0.89
CA ALA A 129 1.39 -10.38 1.82
C ALA A 129 0.16 -11.00 1.15
N LEU A 130 0.10 -10.99 -0.19
CA LEU A 130 -1.04 -11.44 -0.99
C LEU A 130 -1.04 -12.96 -1.20
N SER A 131 -2.25 -13.52 -1.26
CA SER A 131 -2.49 -14.90 -1.71
C SER A 131 -2.31 -15.02 -3.22
N VAL A 132 -1.66 -16.09 -3.68
CA VAL A 132 -1.50 -16.40 -5.12
C VAL A 132 -2.87 -16.73 -5.73
N PRO A 133 -3.21 -16.26 -6.96
CA PRO A 133 -2.36 -15.53 -7.89
C PRO A 133 -2.37 -14.00 -7.68
N TYR A 134 -1.25 -13.35 -7.99
CA TYR A 134 -1.16 -11.89 -7.96
C TYR A 134 -0.14 -11.35 -8.97
N THR A 135 -0.27 -10.05 -9.25
CA THR A 135 0.76 -9.25 -9.91
C THR A 135 1.00 -7.99 -9.10
N LEU A 136 2.28 -7.70 -8.83
CA LEU A 136 2.72 -6.55 -8.06
C LEU A 136 3.69 -5.71 -8.89
N PRO A 137 3.68 -4.37 -8.73
CA PRO A 137 4.66 -3.52 -9.38
C PRO A 137 6.04 -3.73 -8.75
N VAL A 138 7.08 -3.63 -9.58
CA VAL A 138 8.47 -3.53 -9.14
C VAL A 138 8.90 -2.08 -9.28
N LEU A 139 9.15 -1.44 -8.14
CA LEU A 139 9.41 0.00 -8.06
C LEU A 139 10.83 0.24 -7.57
N ILE A 140 11.74 0.63 -8.46
CA ILE A 140 13.14 0.94 -8.15
C ILE A 140 13.47 2.26 -8.86
N PRO A 141 14.33 3.15 -8.30
CA PRO A 141 14.71 4.37 -9.01
C PRO A 141 15.18 4.11 -10.45
N ASN A 142 14.58 4.81 -11.42
CA ASN A 142 14.82 4.68 -12.86
C ASN A 142 14.45 3.33 -13.50
N LEU A 143 13.68 2.50 -12.79
CA LEU A 143 13.29 1.17 -13.24
C LEU A 143 11.85 0.87 -12.85
N PHE A 144 11.09 0.31 -13.79
CA PHE A 144 9.72 -0.12 -13.55
C PHE A 144 9.48 -1.49 -14.16
N GLY A 145 8.78 -2.35 -13.43
CA GLY A 145 8.44 -3.69 -13.89
C GLY A 145 7.29 -4.30 -13.11
N SER A 146 7.14 -5.61 -13.24
CA SER A 146 6.14 -6.38 -12.51
C SER A 146 6.68 -7.72 -12.04
N LEU A 147 6.19 -8.15 -10.88
CA LEU A 147 6.34 -9.50 -10.37
C LEU A 147 4.95 -10.17 -10.41
N SER A 148 4.83 -11.25 -11.18
CA SER A 148 3.63 -12.07 -11.23
C SER A 148 3.92 -13.44 -10.64
N VAL A 149 2.97 -13.94 -9.84
CA VAL A 149 3.03 -15.28 -9.25
C VAL A 149 1.72 -15.98 -9.53
N ILE A 150 1.81 -17.17 -10.12
CA ILE A 150 0.68 -18.04 -10.40
C ILE A 150 0.88 -19.40 -9.77
N ALA A 151 -0.21 -20.05 -9.39
CA ALA A 151 -0.18 -21.45 -8.99
C ALA A 151 0.17 -22.31 -10.21
N SER A 152 1.11 -23.22 -10.03
CA SER A 152 1.46 -24.28 -10.98
C SER A 152 0.89 -25.61 -10.48
N SER A 153 0.99 -26.67 -11.29
CA SER A 153 0.59 -28.01 -10.86
C SER A 153 1.42 -28.48 -9.66
N ASN A 154 0.79 -29.24 -8.77
CA ASN A 154 1.41 -29.86 -7.57
C ASN A 154 1.93 -28.87 -6.51
N ASP A 155 1.14 -27.85 -6.13
CA ASP A 155 1.48 -26.83 -5.11
C ASP A 155 2.72 -25.96 -5.42
N ASN A 156 3.34 -26.14 -6.57
CA ASN A 156 4.44 -25.30 -7.05
C ASN A 156 3.92 -23.92 -7.46
N ARG A 157 4.80 -22.93 -7.40
CA ARG A 157 4.54 -21.55 -7.82
C ARG A 157 5.43 -21.21 -9.01
N LEU A 158 4.87 -20.59 -10.03
CA LEU A 158 5.64 -20.01 -11.12
C LEU A 158 5.78 -18.51 -10.86
N PHE A 159 7.02 -18.07 -10.70
CA PHE A 159 7.39 -16.67 -10.53
C PHE A 159 7.81 -16.09 -11.88
N THR A 160 7.32 -14.91 -12.21
CA THR A 160 7.72 -14.16 -13.41
C THR A 160 8.08 -12.73 -13.02
N LEU A 161 9.34 -12.35 -13.25
CA LEU A 161 9.80 -10.96 -13.14
C LEU A 161 9.92 -10.38 -14.54
N SER A 162 9.20 -9.29 -14.82
CA SER A 162 9.20 -8.59 -16.10
C SER A 162 9.66 -7.16 -15.92
N LEU A 163 10.51 -6.67 -16.82
CA LEU A 163 11.00 -5.30 -16.82
C LEU A 163 10.32 -4.50 -17.93
N SER A 164 9.70 -3.36 -17.59
CA SER A 164 9.06 -2.47 -18.56
C SER A 164 9.91 -1.25 -18.90
N ILE A 165 10.67 -0.74 -17.92
CA ILE A 165 11.54 0.43 -18.07
C ILE A 165 12.88 0.16 -17.38
N GLY A 166 13.97 0.61 -18.00
CA GLY A 166 15.31 0.58 -17.43
C GLY A 166 16.06 -0.73 -17.70
N ASN A 167 17.14 -0.94 -16.93
CA ASN A 167 17.97 -2.13 -16.97
C ASN A 167 18.21 -2.62 -15.55
N LEU A 168 18.20 -3.94 -15.34
CA LEU A 168 18.34 -4.59 -14.05
C LEU A 168 19.44 -5.62 -14.14
N SER A 169 20.40 -5.56 -13.21
CA SER A 169 21.43 -6.58 -13.03
C SER A 169 21.44 -7.01 -11.58
N LEU A 170 21.20 -8.29 -11.33
CA LEU A 170 21.07 -8.87 -10.00
C LEU A 170 21.94 -10.11 -9.86
N ASN A 171 22.60 -10.19 -8.71
CA ASN A 171 23.25 -11.40 -8.22
C ASN A 171 22.25 -12.30 -7.47
N THR A 172 21.20 -11.71 -6.89
CA THR A 172 20.20 -12.45 -6.10
C THR A 172 18.81 -11.90 -6.39
N LEU A 173 17.94 -12.80 -6.84
CA LEU A 173 16.50 -12.58 -6.99
C LEU A 173 15.76 -13.66 -6.20
N ALA A 174 14.82 -13.28 -5.33
CA ALA A 174 14.02 -14.27 -4.59
C ALA A 174 12.60 -13.81 -4.29
N VAL A 175 11.66 -14.77 -4.20
CA VAL A 175 10.27 -14.55 -3.77
C VAL A 175 9.92 -15.63 -2.74
N TYR A 176 9.43 -15.24 -1.56
CA TYR A 176 9.18 -16.19 -0.44
C TYR A 176 10.40 -17.08 -0.09
N ASN A 177 11.62 -16.54 -0.20
CA ASN A 177 12.88 -17.27 -0.06
C ASN A 177 13.16 -18.32 -1.17
N VAL A 178 12.31 -18.43 -2.19
CA VAL A 178 12.63 -19.20 -3.41
C VAL A 178 13.53 -18.34 -4.29
N VAL A 179 14.78 -18.76 -4.42
CA VAL A 179 15.82 -18.04 -5.15
C VAL A 179 15.80 -18.42 -6.63
N TYR A 180 15.92 -17.43 -7.52
CA TYR A 180 16.14 -17.65 -8.94
C TYR A 180 17.50 -18.34 -9.17
N PRO A 181 17.58 -19.35 -10.05
CA PRO A 181 18.84 -20.04 -10.31
C PRO A 181 19.81 -19.14 -11.12
N GLY A 182 20.70 -18.46 -10.40
CA GLY A 182 21.80 -17.69 -10.99
C GLY A 182 21.59 -16.18 -10.98
N SER A 183 22.39 -15.47 -11.78
CA SER A 183 22.30 -14.02 -11.96
C SER A 183 21.23 -13.63 -12.96
N VAL A 184 20.61 -12.47 -12.77
CA VAL A 184 19.57 -11.93 -13.66
C VAL A 184 20.10 -10.67 -14.33
N HIS A 185 19.99 -10.63 -15.65
CA HIS A 185 20.20 -9.41 -16.43
C HIS A 185 18.98 -9.19 -17.32
N LEU A 186 18.25 -8.10 -17.07
CA LEU A 186 17.06 -7.74 -17.82
C LEU A 186 17.19 -6.32 -18.37
N THR A 187 16.81 -6.13 -19.61
CA THR A 187 16.51 -4.82 -20.22
C THR A 187 15.00 -4.67 -20.37
N ALA A 188 14.53 -3.45 -20.58
CA ALA A 188 13.12 -3.17 -20.86
C ALA A 188 12.55 -4.12 -21.95
N GLY A 189 11.37 -4.69 -21.68
CA GLY A 189 10.69 -5.68 -22.51
C GLY A 189 11.05 -7.14 -22.22
N GLN A 190 12.06 -7.42 -21.39
CA GLN A 190 12.49 -8.78 -21.05
C GLN A 190 11.87 -9.28 -19.74
N SER A 191 11.85 -10.60 -19.57
CA SER A 191 11.40 -11.27 -18.35
C SER A 191 12.25 -12.51 -18.03
N VAL A 192 12.26 -12.88 -16.76
CA VAL A 192 12.75 -14.18 -16.29
C VAL A 192 11.64 -14.93 -15.56
N GLN A 193 11.71 -16.25 -15.62
CA GLN A 193 10.77 -17.15 -14.95
C GLN A 193 11.52 -18.23 -14.19
N TRP A 194 11.00 -18.61 -13.03
CA TRP A 194 11.48 -19.75 -12.26
C TRP A 194 10.36 -20.37 -11.44
N ALA A 195 10.50 -21.64 -11.13
CA ALA A 195 9.56 -22.38 -10.28
C ALA A 195 10.14 -22.55 -8.88
N GLY A 196 9.25 -22.68 -7.89
CA GLY A 196 9.57 -23.13 -6.55
C GLY A 196 8.35 -23.56 -5.78
#